data_AF-A0A226MST3-F1
#
_entry.id   AF-A0A226MST3-F1
#
_cell.length_a   1.000
_cell.length_b   1.000
_cell.length_c   1.000
_cell.angle_alpha   90.00
_cell.angle_beta   90.00
_cell.angle_gamma   90.00
#
_symmetry.space_group_name_H-M   'P 1'
#
loop_
_entity.id
_entity.type
_entity.pdbx_description
1 polymer ?
#
loop_
_entity_poly.entity_id
_entity_poly.type
_entity_poly.pdbx_seq_one_letter_code
_entity_poly.pdbx_strand_id
1 'polypeptide(L)'
;QILPTNRNTPSPIDPETIQVPVGYEPDPADLALSSIPGQEMFDPRKRKFSEEELKPQPMIKKARKVFIPDDLKDDKYWARRRKNNMAAKRSRDARRLKENQIAIRASFLEKENSALRQEVADLRKELGKCKNVLAKYEARHGPL
;
A
#
# COMPACT_ATOMS: atom_id res chain seq x y z
N GLN A 1 21.89 -21.12 -47.40
CA GLN A 1 21.19 -21.71 -46.24
C GLN A 1 20.83 -20.56 -45.30
N ILE A 2 19.55 -20.22 -45.18
CA ILE A 2 19.07 -19.15 -44.31
C ILE A 2 18.78 -19.80 -42.95
N LEU A 3 19.58 -19.48 -41.92
CA LEU A 3 19.29 -19.91 -40.55
C LEU A 3 17.95 -19.30 -40.11
N PRO A 4 16.99 -20.09 -39.58
CA PRO A 4 15.76 -19.52 -39.07
C PRO A 4 16.09 -18.71 -37.81
N THR A 5 15.85 -17.40 -37.90
CA THR A 5 15.95 -16.44 -36.80
C THR A 5 14.77 -16.60 -35.84
N ASN A 6 14.61 -17.79 -35.25
CA ASN A 6 13.66 -18.00 -34.17
C ASN A 6 14.27 -17.48 -32.86
N ARG A 7 14.51 -16.17 -32.81
CA ARG A 7 14.83 -15.48 -31.56
C ARG A 7 13.52 -15.36 -30.79
N ASN A 8 13.26 -16.31 -29.91
CA ASN A 8 12.25 -16.19 -28.85
C ASN A 8 12.70 -15.11 -27.85
N THR A 9 12.63 -13.84 -28.25
CA THR A 9 12.69 -12.72 -27.31
C THR A 9 11.28 -12.48 -26.81
N PRO A 10 10.96 -12.79 -25.53
CA PRO A 10 9.66 -12.44 -24.99
C PRO A 10 9.49 -10.92 -25.05
N SER A 11 8.26 -10.47 -25.34
CA SER A 11 7.91 -9.04 -25.34
C SER A 11 8.25 -8.40 -23.98
N PRO A 12 8.59 -7.10 -23.95
CA PRO A 12 8.80 -6.39 -22.70
C PRO A 12 7.60 -6.57 -21.77
N ILE A 13 7.84 -7.07 -20.55
CA ILE A 13 6.82 -7.27 -19.53
C ILE A 13 6.57 -5.91 -18.86
N ASP A 14 5.31 -5.48 -18.77
CA ASP A 14 4.92 -4.30 -18.00
C ASP A 14 5.07 -4.61 -16.50
N PRO A 15 5.95 -3.91 -15.76
CA PRO A 15 6.17 -4.18 -14.34
C PRO A 15 4.91 -4.02 -13.48
N GLU A 16 3.93 -3.19 -13.88
CA GLU A 16 2.68 -3.02 -13.13
C GLU A 16 1.73 -4.23 -13.25
N THR A 17 1.98 -5.14 -14.21
CA THR A 17 1.17 -6.35 -14.39
C THR A 17 1.68 -7.54 -13.59
N ILE A 18 2.87 -7.44 -13.00
CA ILE A 18 3.49 -8.51 -12.23
C ILE A 18 2.70 -8.68 -10.93
N GLN A 19 2.05 -9.84 -10.77
CA GLN A 19 1.37 -10.22 -9.55
C GLN A 19 2.11 -11.40 -8.93
N VAL A 20 2.63 -11.19 -7.73
CA VAL A 20 3.25 -12.25 -6.96
C VAL A 20 2.17 -12.92 -6.11
N PRO A 21 2.11 -14.26 -6.06
CA PRO A 21 1.23 -14.96 -5.13
C PRO A 21 1.64 -14.65 -3.69
N VAL A 22 0.86 -13.81 -2.99
CA VAL A 22 1.07 -13.48 -1.58
C VAL A 22 -0.05 -14.08 -0.74
N GLY A 23 0.29 -15.01 0.16
CA GLY A 23 -0.61 -15.54 1.20
C GLY A 23 -0.88 -14.51 2.30
N TYR A 24 -1.48 -13.38 1.93
CA TYR A 24 -1.85 -12.31 2.86
C TYR A 24 -3.34 -12.37 3.18
N GLU A 25 -3.66 -12.87 4.37
CA GLU A 25 -4.99 -12.79 4.96
C GLU A 25 -4.92 -11.86 6.18
N PRO A 26 -5.53 -10.66 6.13
CA PRO A 26 -5.59 -9.76 7.29
C PRO A 26 -6.52 -10.31 8.37
N ASP A 27 -6.30 -9.89 9.62
CA ASP A 27 -7.23 -10.20 10.71
C ASP A 27 -8.64 -9.64 10.37
N PRO A 28 -9.72 -10.45 10.49
CA PRO A 28 -11.08 -9.98 10.29
C PRO A 28 -11.45 -8.72 11.10
N ALA A 29 -10.93 -8.57 12.32
CA ALA A 29 -11.16 -7.40 13.16
C ALA A 29 -10.52 -6.15 12.56
N ASP A 30 -9.26 -6.25 12.11
CA ASP A 30 -8.57 -5.14 11.46
C ASP A 30 -9.27 -4.74 10.17
N LEU A 31 -9.69 -5.74 9.38
CA LEU A 31 -10.41 -5.54 8.14
C LEU A 31 -11.74 -4.80 8.37
N ALA A 32 -12.49 -5.17 9.40
CA ALA A 32 -13.71 -4.49 9.81
C ALA A 32 -13.44 -3.04 10.26
N LEU A 33 -12.37 -2.80 11.02
CA LEU A 33 -11.97 -1.46 11.47
C LEU A 33 -11.43 -0.56 10.34
N SER A 34 -11.05 -1.15 9.21
CA SER A 34 -10.55 -0.45 8.02
C SER A 34 -11.62 -0.22 6.95
N SER A 35 -12.82 -0.76 7.17
CA SER A 35 -13.94 -0.71 6.23
C SER A 35 -15.04 0.21 6.73
N ILE A 36 -15.74 0.86 5.81
CA ILE A 36 -16.88 1.73 6.13
C ILE A 36 -18.15 0.86 6.08
N PRO A 37 -18.99 0.83 7.15
CA PRO A 37 -20.25 0.10 7.13
C PRO A 37 -21.13 0.52 5.94
N GLY A 38 -21.62 -0.46 5.19
CA GLY A 38 -22.46 -0.23 4.00
C GLY A 38 -21.69 0.14 2.72
N GLN A 39 -20.35 0.09 2.75
CA GLN A 39 -19.50 0.18 1.56
C GLN A 39 -18.78 -1.14 1.31
N GLU A 40 -18.11 -1.24 0.15
CA GLU A 40 -17.27 -2.39 -0.17
C GLU A 40 -16.17 -2.56 0.90
N MET A 41 -15.87 -3.82 1.22
CA MET A 41 -14.82 -4.17 2.17
C MET A 41 -13.48 -3.64 1.68
N PHE A 42 -12.68 -3.09 2.59
CA PHE A 42 -11.37 -2.56 2.24
C PHE A 42 -10.44 -3.65 1.71
N ASP A 43 -9.94 -3.49 0.48
CA ASP A 43 -8.96 -4.42 -0.11
C ASP A 43 -7.56 -3.79 -0.14
N PRO A 44 -6.61 -4.27 0.70
CA PRO A 44 -5.26 -3.74 0.74
C PRO A 44 -4.46 -3.99 -0.54
N ARG A 45 -4.86 -4.97 -1.36
CA ARG A 45 -4.19 -5.32 -2.63
C ARG A 45 -4.52 -4.31 -3.73
N LYS A 46 -5.73 -3.72 -3.69
CA LYS A 46 -6.25 -2.82 -4.74
C LYS A 46 -6.10 -1.34 -4.42
N ARG A 47 -6.22 -0.94 -3.14
CA ARG A 47 -6.12 0.48 -2.79
C ARG A 47 -4.76 1.00 -3.26
N LYS A 48 -4.66 2.21 -3.82
CA LYS A 48 -3.41 3.00 -4.05
C LYS A 48 -3.52 4.33 -3.30
N PHE A 49 -2.65 4.60 -2.31
CA PHE A 49 -2.59 5.88 -1.58
C PHE A 49 -1.69 6.82 -2.37
N SER A 50 -2.14 8.06 -2.58
CA SER A 50 -1.27 9.06 -3.18
C SER A 50 -0.23 9.56 -2.18
N GLU A 51 0.88 10.11 -2.66
CA GLU A 51 1.87 10.76 -1.78
C GLU A 51 1.23 11.85 -0.92
N GLU A 52 0.28 12.61 -1.49
CA GLU A 52 -0.44 13.65 -0.76
C GLU A 52 -1.31 13.08 0.36
N GLU A 53 -1.90 11.89 0.16
CA GLU A 53 -2.62 11.20 1.23
C GLU A 53 -1.67 10.73 2.35
N LEU A 54 -0.42 10.38 2.04
CA LEU A 54 0.53 9.89 3.04
C LEU A 54 1.25 11.01 3.80
N LYS A 55 1.21 12.25 3.30
CA LYS A 55 1.81 13.39 4.00
C LYS A 55 1.12 13.65 5.35
N PRO A 56 1.90 13.96 6.39
CA PRO A 56 1.35 14.34 7.67
C PRO A 56 0.53 15.62 7.52
N GLN A 57 -0.63 15.68 8.18
CA GLN A 57 -1.42 16.91 8.14
C GLN A 57 -0.68 18.05 8.83
N PRO A 58 -0.70 19.27 8.26
CA PRO A 58 -0.04 20.42 8.85
C PRO A 58 -0.58 20.69 10.25
N MET A 59 0.32 20.96 11.18
CA MET A 59 -0.05 21.28 12.55
C MET A 59 -0.63 22.70 12.61
N ILE A 60 -1.95 22.80 12.69
CA ILE A 60 -2.65 24.08 12.85
C ILE A 60 -2.63 24.47 14.32
N LYS A 61 -2.02 25.63 14.63
CA LYS A 61 -2.07 26.21 15.97
C LYS A 61 -3.51 26.56 16.31
N LYS A 62 -4.01 26.00 17.41
CA LYS A 62 -5.36 26.31 17.90
C LYS A 62 -5.39 27.76 18.38
N ALA A 63 -6.45 28.49 18.04
CA ALA A 63 -6.71 29.79 18.63
C ALA A 63 -6.77 29.67 20.16
N ARG A 64 -6.34 30.72 20.86
CA ARG A 64 -6.39 30.77 22.33
C ARG A 64 -7.83 30.54 22.79
N LYS A 65 -8.01 29.62 23.74
CA LYS A 65 -9.32 29.31 24.31
C LYS A 65 -9.80 30.53 25.12
N VAL A 66 -10.91 31.12 24.70
CA VAL A 66 -11.64 32.11 25.48
C VAL A 66 -12.76 31.38 26.20
N PHE A 67 -12.77 31.46 27.53
CA PHE A 67 -13.82 30.88 28.35
C PHE A 67 -14.99 31.85 28.41
N ILE A 68 -16.20 31.32 28.17
CA ILE A 68 -17.43 32.06 28.38
C ILE A 68 -17.92 31.74 29.80
N PRO A 69 -18.11 32.76 30.67
CA PRO A 69 -18.71 32.59 31.99
C PRO A 69 -20.02 31.81 31.92
N ASP A 70 -20.34 31.06 32.98
CA ASP A 70 -21.49 30.16 32.98
C ASP A 70 -22.81 30.91 32.74
N ASP A 71 -22.95 32.10 33.32
CA ASP A 71 -24.13 32.97 33.16
C ASP A 71 -24.29 33.50 31.72
N LEU A 72 -23.24 33.42 30.90
CA LEU A 72 -23.22 33.87 29.50
C LEU A 72 -23.31 32.71 28.49
N LYS A 73 -23.51 31.47 28.95
CA LYS A 73 -23.69 30.30 28.09
C LYS A 73 -25.13 30.22 27.58
N ASP A 74 -25.41 30.95 26.52
CA ASP A 74 -26.68 30.94 25.81
C ASP A 74 -26.87 29.69 24.92
N ASP A 75 -28.08 29.56 24.34
CA ASP A 75 -28.39 28.48 23.41
C ASP A 75 -27.48 28.46 22.18
N LYS A 76 -27.03 29.63 21.73
CA LYS A 76 -26.10 29.77 20.60
C LYS A 76 -24.74 29.16 20.95
N TYR A 77 -24.24 29.35 22.17
CA TYR A 77 -23.05 28.70 22.68
C TYR A 77 -23.23 27.18 22.70
N TRP A 78 -24.32 26.66 23.25
CA TRP A 78 -24.57 25.22 23.30
C TRP A 78 -24.70 24.58 21.91
N ALA A 79 -25.37 25.26 20.98
CA ALA A 79 -25.45 24.82 19.58
C ALA A 79 -24.05 24.74 18.94
N ARG A 80 -23.20 25.76 19.10
CA ARG A 80 -21.80 25.73 18.64
C ARG A 80 -21.00 24.60 19.28
N ARG A 81 -21.16 24.38 20.59
CA ARG A 81 -20.45 23.34 21.34
C ARG A 81 -20.82 21.94 20.85
N ARG A 82 -22.11 21.67 20.65
CA ARG A 82 -22.61 20.42 20.05
C ARG A 82 -22.06 20.20 18.65
N LYS A 83 -22.10 21.22 17.78
CA LYS A 83 -21.55 21.15 16.42
C LYS A 83 -20.05 20.84 16.41
N ASN A 84 -19.27 21.50 17.28
CA ASN A 84 -17.84 21.25 17.40
C ASN A 84 -17.53 19.83 17.89
N ASN A 85 -18.27 19.31 18.87
CA ASN A 85 -18.11 17.93 19.34
C ASN A 85 -18.37 16.91 18.22
N MET A 86 -19.43 17.11 17.45
CA MET A 86 -19.74 16.25 16.30
C MET A 86 -18.65 16.31 15.23
N ALA A 87 -18.18 17.51 14.89
CA ALA A 87 -17.09 17.70 13.94
C ALA A 87 -15.78 17.04 14.43
N ALA A 88 -15.45 17.19 15.72
CA ALA A 88 -14.27 16.58 16.32
C ALA A 88 -14.34 15.06 16.31
N LYS A 89 -15.52 14.47 16.63
CA LYS A 89 -15.74 13.03 16.53
C LYS A 89 -15.52 12.54 15.09
N ARG A 90 -16.20 13.17 14.12
CA ARG A 90 -16.07 12.82 12.69
C ARG A 90 -14.62 12.91 12.21
N SER A 91 -13.89 13.97 12.59
CA SER A 91 -12.49 14.15 12.23
C SER A 91 -11.59 13.05 12.81
N ARG A 92 -11.81 12.65 14.07
CA ARG A 92 -11.06 11.55 14.70
C ARG A 92 -11.35 10.22 14.05
N ASP A 93 -12.63 9.93 13.78
CA ASP A 93 -13.04 8.67 13.16
C ASP A 93 -12.48 8.55 11.74
N ALA A 94 -12.53 9.63 10.95
CA ALA A 94 -11.94 9.66 9.61
C ALA A 94 -10.41 9.48 9.62
N ARG A 95 -9.72 10.09 10.59
CA ARG A 95 -8.28 9.89 10.77
C ARG A 95 -7.96 8.44 11.12
N ARG A 96 -8.66 7.88 12.10
CA ARG A 96 -8.44 6.50 12.54
C ARG A 96 -8.69 5.49 11.41
N LEU A 97 -9.77 5.67 10.65
CA LEU A 97 -10.07 4.83 9.49
C LEU A 97 -8.90 4.85 8.48
N LYS A 98 -8.39 6.04 8.15
CA LYS A 98 -7.25 6.19 7.24
C LYS A 98 -5.99 5.53 7.78
N GLU A 99 -5.69 5.71 9.07
CA GLU A 99 -4.55 5.06 9.74
C GLU A 99 -4.65 3.53 9.70
N ASN A 100 -5.84 2.97 9.99
CA ASN A 100 -6.09 1.53 9.91
C ASN A 100 -5.89 0.98 8.48
N GLN A 101 -6.44 1.68 7.46
CA GLN A 101 -6.26 1.30 6.06
C GLN A 101 -4.78 1.34 5.63
N ILE A 102 -4.02 2.35 6.09
CA ILE A 102 -2.58 2.44 5.85
C ILE A 102 -1.86 1.27 6.52
N ALA A 103 -2.21 0.92 7.76
CA ALA A 103 -1.57 -0.16 8.51
C ALA A 103 -1.75 -1.52 7.84
N ILE A 104 -2.99 -1.91 7.50
CA ILE A 104 -3.26 -3.19 6.82
C ILE A 104 -2.54 -3.23 5.47
N ARG A 105 -2.56 -2.12 4.74
CA ARG A 105 -1.88 -2.09 3.45
C ARG A 105 -0.36 -2.18 3.60
N ALA A 106 0.23 -1.48 4.56
CA ALA A 106 1.66 -1.56 4.80
C ALA A 106 2.07 -3.01 5.09
N SER A 107 1.30 -3.72 5.91
CA SER A 107 1.53 -5.15 6.19
C SER A 107 1.41 -6.02 4.93
N PHE A 108 0.43 -5.75 4.06
CA PHE A 108 0.34 -6.42 2.76
C PHE A 108 1.59 -6.16 1.90
N LEU A 109 1.98 -4.91 1.74
CA LEU A 109 3.15 -4.51 0.94
C LEU A 109 4.46 -5.10 1.49
N GLU A 110 4.59 -5.25 2.81
CA GLU A 110 5.75 -5.91 3.42
C GLU A 110 5.84 -7.39 3.04
N LYS A 111 4.71 -8.11 3.05
CA LYS A 111 4.66 -9.52 2.60
C LYS A 111 4.93 -9.64 1.10
N GLU A 112 4.32 -8.77 0.30
CA GLU A 112 4.54 -8.73 -1.16
C GLU A 112 5.99 -8.41 -1.51
N ASN A 113 6.59 -7.43 -0.85
CA ASN A 113 7.99 -7.08 -1.05
C ASN A 113 8.92 -8.24 -0.68
N SER A 114 8.61 -8.97 0.40
CA SER A 114 9.37 -10.16 0.80
C SER A 114 9.25 -11.27 -0.25
N ALA A 115 8.07 -11.50 -0.81
CA ALA A 115 7.85 -12.48 -1.87
C ALA A 115 8.59 -12.09 -3.16
N LEU A 116 8.50 -10.81 -3.58
CA LEU A 116 9.25 -10.27 -4.72
C LEU A 116 10.76 -10.43 -4.54
N ARG A 117 11.30 -10.16 -3.34
CA ARG A 117 12.73 -10.37 -3.05
C ARG A 117 13.13 -11.83 -3.20
N GLN A 118 12.28 -12.76 -2.80
CA GLN A 118 12.50 -14.20 -2.97
C GLN A 118 12.50 -14.58 -4.45
N GLU A 119 11.51 -14.13 -5.24
CA GLU A 119 11.47 -14.36 -6.68
C GLU A 119 12.72 -13.83 -7.39
N VAL A 120 13.18 -12.62 -7.04
CA VAL A 120 14.42 -12.05 -7.58
C VAL A 120 15.64 -12.90 -7.23
N ALA A 121 15.70 -13.45 -6.01
CA ALA A 121 16.80 -14.34 -5.61
C ALA A 121 16.80 -15.65 -6.44
N ASP A 122 15.62 -16.24 -6.65
CA ASP A 122 15.46 -17.46 -7.43
C ASP A 122 15.78 -17.25 -8.91
N LEU A 123 15.30 -16.15 -9.51
CA LEU A 123 15.65 -15.77 -10.89
C LEU A 123 17.15 -15.55 -11.08
N ARG A 124 17.82 -14.90 -10.11
CA ARG A 124 19.28 -14.72 -10.13
C ARG A 124 20.02 -16.04 -10.06
N LYS A 125 19.53 -16.99 -9.25
CA LYS A 125 20.09 -18.34 -9.14
C LYS A 125 19.94 -19.12 -10.45
N GLU A 126 18.77 -19.11 -11.07
CA GLU A 126 18.54 -19.78 -12.37
C GLU A 126 19.37 -19.16 -13.49
N LEU A 127 19.44 -17.82 -13.55
CA LEU A 127 20.31 -17.13 -14.51
C LEU A 127 21.79 -17.52 -14.33
N GLY A 128 22.25 -17.64 -13.09
CA GLY A 128 23.60 -18.12 -12.77
C GLY A 128 23.84 -19.55 -13.28
N LYS A 129 22.88 -20.45 -13.09
CA LYS A 129 22.95 -21.82 -13.63
C LYS A 129 23.02 -21.82 -15.17
N CYS A 130 22.16 -21.05 -15.84
CA CYS A 130 22.15 -20.94 -17.30
C CYS A 130 23.49 -20.41 -17.83
N LYS A 131 24.04 -19.35 -17.21
CA LYS A 131 25.37 -18.82 -17.55
C LYS A 131 26.47 -19.87 -17.39
N ASN A 132 26.43 -20.66 -16.32
CA ASN A 132 27.40 -21.73 -16.10
C ASN A 132 27.28 -22.83 -17.16
N VAL A 133 26.07 -23.18 -17.59
CA VAL A 133 25.85 -24.16 -18.67
C VAL A 133 26.38 -23.61 -20.00
N LEU A 134 26.09 -22.36 -20.34
CA LEU A 134 26.61 -21.70 -21.54
C LEU A 134 28.13 -21.64 -21.55
N ALA A 135 28.77 -21.24 -20.45
CA ALA A 135 30.22 -21.21 -20.34
C ALA A 135 30.86 -22.60 -20.55
N LYS A 136 30.25 -23.67 -20.01
CA LYS A 136 30.70 -25.06 -20.22
C LYS A 136 30.48 -25.55 -21.65
N TYR A 137 29.47 -25.03 -22.34
CA TYR A 137 29.22 -25.34 -23.75
C TYR A 137 30.27 -24.62 -24.63
N GLU A 138 30.44 -23.32 -24.44
CA GLU A 138 31.40 -22.50 -25.18
C GLU A 138 32.85 -23.01 -25.02
N ALA A 139 33.22 -23.45 -23.81
CA ALA A 139 34.53 -24.05 -23.55
C ALA A 139 34.78 -25.37 -24.33
N ARG A 140 33.72 -26.11 -24.69
CA ARG A 140 33.83 -27.39 -25.42
C ARG A 140 33.66 -27.25 -26.93
N HIS A 141 32.82 -26.33 -27.37
CA HIS A 141 32.37 -26.24 -28.76
C HIS A 141 32.80 -24.94 -29.46
N GLY A 142 33.48 -24.05 -28.74
CA GLY A 142 33.74 -22.69 -29.20
C GLY A 142 32.54 -21.77 -28.95
N PRO A 143 32.72 -20.45 -29.15
CA PRO A 143 31.64 -19.48 -28.99
C PRO A 143 30.47 -19.78 -29.94
N LEU A 144 29.25 -19.57 -29.46
CA LEU A 144 28.01 -19.65 -30.24
C LEU A 144 27.95 -18.57 -31.33
#